data_AF-A0A067SUL9-F1
#
_entry.id   AF-A0A067SUL9-F1
#
_cell.length_a   1.000
_cell.length_b   1.000
_cell.length_c   1.000
_cell.angle_alpha   90.00
_cell.angle_beta   90.00
_cell.angle_gamma   90.00
#
_symmetry.space_group_name_H-M   'P 1'
#
loop_
_entity.id
_entity.type
_entity.pdbx_description
1 polymer ?
#
loop_
_entity_poly.entity_id
_entity_poly.type
_entity_poly.pdbx_seq_one_letter_code
_entity_poly.pdbx_strand_id
1 'polypeptide(L)'
;MVEQQGRLTLHLHILLWIANSLSPQEMREKLKAGEDAFQTSLVDYLESVHTGDFLTGSMEDVRKKVDADKLPLADRSNPTLLLPKMPPALCKEIVCSGCSQCPSTLDWIQHYKDEVDNLVLRSNVHKCRASMKDLKDGSCAARFPRETYEYTTVDREDGHIFLKKNEPMMNTFSPALTYVMRSNTDVTSLLSGTAIKAVIAYVTDYITKQSLKTHQLFSTAYDVLMKKRDEAVNTN
;
A
#
# COMPACT_ATOMS: atom_id res chain seq x y z
N MET A 1 9.86 -11.41 16.58
CA MET A 1 9.14 -12.70 16.53
C MET A 1 7.98 -12.51 15.58
N VAL A 2 8.05 -13.12 14.40
CA VAL A 2 7.02 -12.97 13.36
C VAL A 2 6.23 -14.27 13.34
N GLU A 3 5.04 -14.26 13.94
CA GLU A 3 4.20 -15.44 14.13
C GLU A 3 3.39 -15.70 12.86
N GLN A 4 3.66 -16.82 12.19
CA GLN A 4 2.92 -17.26 11.01
C GLN A 4 1.68 -18.04 11.47
N GLN A 5 0.56 -17.34 11.69
CA GLN A 5 -0.66 -17.88 12.33
C GLN A 5 -1.48 -18.88 11.49
N GLY A 6 -0.86 -19.66 10.60
CA GLY A 6 -1.53 -20.75 9.85
C GLY A 6 -2.73 -20.33 8.99
N ARG A 7 -2.99 -19.03 8.87
CA ARG A 7 -4.02 -18.41 8.05
C ARG A 7 -3.42 -17.19 7.38
N LEU A 8 -3.00 -17.37 6.14
CA LEU A 8 -2.65 -16.32 5.18
C LEU A 8 -1.37 -15.53 5.49
N THR A 9 -0.93 -14.82 4.45
CA THR A 9 0.34 -14.14 4.25
C THR A 9 0.76 -13.22 5.39
N LEU A 10 2.07 -13.03 5.56
CA LEU A 10 2.63 -12.04 6.48
C LEU A 10 2.01 -10.65 6.22
N HIS A 11 1.49 -10.02 7.29
CA HIS A 11 0.87 -8.71 7.23
C HIS A 11 1.46 -7.82 8.33
N LEU A 12 1.87 -6.60 7.99
CA LEU A 12 2.56 -5.69 8.90
C LEU A 12 1.72 -4.42 9.09
N HIS A 13 1.45 -4.07 10.34
CA HIS A 13 0.80 -2.82 10.72
C HIS A 13 1.80 -1.93 11.47
N ILE A 14 1.97 -0.70 11.02
CA ILE A 14 2.89 0.28 11.62
C ILE A 14 2.11 1.57 11.86
N LEU A 15 2.31 2.17 13.03
CA LEU A 15 1.92 3.55 13.32
C LEU A 15 3.18 4.39 13.48
N LEU A 16 3.31 5.45 12.70
CA LEU A 16 4.46 6.37 12.73
C LEU A 16 4.06 7.67 13.41
N TRP A 17 4.81 8.08 14.43
CA TRP A 17 4.69 9.40 15.05
C TRP A 17 5.85 10.27 14.58
N ILE A 18 5.53 11.40 13.97
CA ILE A 18 6.53 12.32 13.44
C ILE A 18 6.95 13.25 14.58
N ALA A 19 8.26 13.28 14.87
CA ALA A 19 8.77 14.17 15.90
C ALA A 19 8.43 15.63 15.57
N ASN A 20 7.99 16.38 16.58
CA ASN A 20 7.56 17.79 16.45
C ASN A 20 6.37 18.02 15.50
N SER A 21 5.60 16.99 15.13
CA SER A 21 4.34 17.21 14.43
C SER A 21 3.31 17.82 15.38
N LEU A 22 2.51 18.73 14.85
CA LEU A 22 1.29 19.18 15.50
C LEU A 22 0.37 17.98 15.78
N SER A 23 -0.46 18.08 16.81
CA SER A 23 -1.53 17.12 17.04
C SER A 23 -2.56 17.19 15.90
N PRO A 24 -3.32 16.10 15.65
CA PRO A 24 -4.41 16.12 14.68
C PRO A 24 -5.43 17.23 14.91
N GLN A 25 -5.67 17.60 16.18
CA GLN A 25 -6.57 18.69 16.53
C GLN A 25 -5.98 20.04 16.11
N GLU A 26 -4.74 20.33 16.45
CA GLU A 26 -4.06 21.58 16.06
C GLU A 26 -3.99 21.72 14.54
N MET A 27 -3.63 20.64 13.82
CA MET A 27 -3.63 20.65 12.35
C MET A 27 -5.00 21.00 11.80
N ARG A 28 -6.06 20.38 12.32
CA ARG A 28 -7.44 20.64 11.91
C ARG A 28 -7.86 22.09 12.18
N GLU A 29 -7.52 22.63 13.34
CA GLU A 29 -7.82 24.02 13.71
C GLU A 29 -7.13 25.01 12.76
N LYS A 30 -5.87 24.77 12.40
CA LYS A 30 -5.13 25.59 11.42
C LYS A 30 -5.72 25.55 10.02
N LEU A 31 -6.16 24.36 9.57
CA LEU A 31 -6.83 24.20 8.28
C LEU A 31 -8.16 24.97 8.24
N LYS A 32 -8.96 24.85 9.30
CA LYS A 32 -10.23 25.58 9.45
C LYS A 32 -10.04 27.10 9.56
N ALA A 33 -8.95 27.54 10.18
CA ALA A 33 -8.59 28.95 10.26
C ALA A 33 -8.17 29.55 8.92
N GLY A 34 -7.98 28.73 7.88
CA GLY A 34 -7.55 29.19 6.55
C GLY A 34 -6.09 29.65 6.54
N GLU A 35 -5.22 29.03 7.33
CA GLU A 35 -3.78 29.33 7.31
C GLU A 35 -3.12 28.77 6.03
N ASP A 36 -3.17 29.53 4.93
CA ASP A 36 -2.73 29.09 3.59
C ASP A 36 -1.29 28.53 3.57
N ALA A 37 -0.33 29.19 4.22
CA ALA A 37 1.06 28.74 4.24
C ALA A 37 1.24 27.37 4.93
N PHE A 38 0.48 27.12 6.00
CA PHE A 38 0.46 25.83 6.68
C PHE A 38 -0.20 24.77 5.82
N GLN A 39 -1.35 25.10 5.21
CA GLN A 39 -2.07 24.20 4.31
C GLN A 39 -1.19 23.75 3.15
N THR A 40 -0.54 24.69 2.45
CA THR A 40 0.38 24.37 1.34
C THR A 40 1.51 23.47 1.81
N SER A 41 2.18 23.81 2.91
CA SER A 41 3.29 23.01 3.44
C SER A 41 2.86 21.58 3.82
N LEU A 42 1.66 21.42 4.40
CA LEU A 42 1.12 20.12 4.78
C LEU A 42 0.73 19.29 3.54
N VAL A 43 0.10 19.90 2.55
CA VAL A 43 -0.25 19.23 1.29
C VAL A 43 1.00 18.79 0.54
N ASP A 44 1.99 19.69 0.38
CA ASP A 44 3.27 19.38 -0.27
C ASP A 44 3.97 18.20 0.42
N TYR A 45 3.98 18.20 1.76
CA TYR A 45 4.51 17.08 2.52
C TYR A 45 3.74 15.78 2.23
N LEU A 46 2.41 15.79 2.32
CA LEU A 46 1.60 14.58 2.13
C LEU A 46 1.73 14.00 0.72
N GLU A 47 1.75 14.85 -0.32
CA GLU A 47 1.96 14.43 -1.71
C GLU A 47 3.40 13.95 -1.97
N SER A 48 4.38 14.42 -1.19
CA SER A 48 5.77 13.94 -1.31
C SER A 48 5.98 12.51 -0.79
N VAL A 49 5.14 12.06 0.16
CA VAL A 49 5.30 10.75 0.81
C VAL A 49 4.21 9.74 0.45
N HIS A 50 3.06 10.19 -0.07
CA HIS A 50 1.93 9.35 -0.47
C HIS A 50 1.45 9.69 -1.88
N THR A 51 1.00 8.69 -2.60
CA THR A 51 0.27 8.88 -3.86
C THR A 51 -0.84 7.85 -4.00
N GLY A 52 -1.90 8.23 -4.69
CA GLY A 52 -2.98 7.34 -5.12
C GLY A 52 -2.79 6.80 -6.53
N ASP A 53 -1.71 7.16 -7.22
CA ASP A 53 -1.53 7.05 -8.67
C ASP A 53 -0.19 6.40 -9.05
N PHE A 54 -0.10 5.93 -10.30
CA PHE A 54 1.17 5.49 -10.90
C PHE A 54 2.12 6.67 -11.16
N LEU A 55 3.42 6.41 -11.07
CA LEU A 55 4.47 7.43 -11.11
C LEU A 55 4.92 7.80 -12.53
N THR A 56 4.72 6.92 -13.50
CA THR A 56 5.27 7.07 -14.86
C THR A 56 4.23 7.21 -15.96
N GLY A 57 2.94 7.24 -15.62
CA GLY A 57 1.84 7.39 -16.58
C GLY A 57 0.53 6.79 -16.08
N SER A 58 -0.40 6.52 -17.00
CA SER A 58 -1.66 5.86 -16.69
C SER A 58 -1.46 4.38 -16.36
N MET A 59 -2.42 3.74 -15.66
CA MET A 59 -2.42 2.29 -15.47
C MET A 59 -2.27 1.52 -16.80
N GLU A 60 -2.87 2.01 -17.88
CA GLU A 60 -2.81 1.36 -19.19
C GLU A 60 -1.38 1.40 -19.77
N ASP A 61 -0.72 2.54 -19.69
CA ASP A 61 0.65 2.70 -20.19
C ASP A 61 1.64 1.86 -19.38
N VAL A 62 1.50 1.87 -18.06
CA VAL A 62 2.30 1.03 -17.16
C VAL A 62 2.08 -0.45 -17.48
N ARG A 63 0.83 -0.88 -17.70
CA ARG A 63 0.54 -2.28 -18.06
C ARG A 63 1.19 -2.66 -19.38
N LYS A 64 1.11 -1.81 -20.41
CA LYS A 64 1.78 -2.05 -21.71
C LYS A 64 3.29 -2.21 -21.54
N LYS A 65 3.94 -1.36 -20.75
CA LYS A 65 5.38 -1.45 -20.45
C LYS A 65 5.71 -2.78 -19.74
N VAL A 66 4.99 -3.11 -18.67
CA VAL A 66 5.21 -4.33 -17.89
C VAL A 66 4.94 -5.61 -18.70
N ASP A 67 3.97 -5.58 -19.61
CA ASP A 67 3.67 -6.69 -20.50
C ASP A 67 4.71 -6.83 -21.62
N ALA A 68 5.26 -5.73 -22.15
CA ALA A 68 6.33 -5.74 -23.14
C ALA A 68 7.66 -6.28 -22.57
N ASP A 69 7.93 -6.04 -21.28
CA ASP A 69 9.10 -6.56 -20.58
C ASP A 69 9.05 -8.07 -20.26
N LYS A 70 7.93 -8.75 -20.58
CA LYS A 70 7.80 -10.21 -20.46
C LYS A 70 8.56 -10.93 -21.58
N LEU A 71 9.88 -10.83 -21.59
CA LEU A 71 10.72 -11.75 -22.36
C LEU A 71 10.54 -13.19 -21.84
N PRO A 72 10.70 -14.24 -22.68
CA PRO A 72 10.24 -15.61 -22.41
C PRO A 72 11.05 -16.40 -21.36
N LEU A 73 11.84 -15.74 -20.51
CA LEU A 73 12.80 -16.41 -19.62
C LEU A 73 12.56 -16.02 -18.15
N ALA A 74 11.78 -16.90 -17.49
CA ALA A 74 11.82 -17.30 -16.08
C ALA A 74 11.97 -16.21 -15.01
N ASP A 75 10.94 -16.03 -14.16
CA ASP A 75 10.91 -15.61 -12.73
C ASP A 75 11.65 -14.32 -12.28
N ARG A 76 12.70 -13.90 -12.98
CA ARG A 76 13.57 -12.72 -12.78
C ARG A 76 12.94 -11.41 -13.23
N SER A 77 11.75 -11.43 -13.84
CA SER A 77 11.01 -10.22 -14.21
C SER A 77 9.99 -9.79 -13.16
N ASN A 78 9.77 -10.60 -12.11
CA ASN A 78 8.82 -10.25 -11.07
C ASN A 78 9.54 -9.52 -9.92
N PRO A 79 9.38 -8.18 -9.78
CA PRO A 79 10.05 -7.44 -8.73
C PRO A 79 9.59 -7.86 -7.32
N THR A 80 8.42 -8.50 -7.16
CA THR A 80 7.93 -8.98 -5.86
C THR A 80 8.74 -10.15 -5.29
N LEU A 81 9.60 -10.77 -6.09
CA LEU A 81 10.42 -11.93 -5.70
C LEU A 81 11.91 -11.58 -5.61
N LEU A 82 12.26 -10.30 -5.81
CA LEU A 82 13.63 -9.81 -5.87
C LEU A 82 13.85 -8.71 -4.84
N LEU A 83 15.07 -8.65 -4.31
CA LEU A 83 15.49 -7.52 -3.48
C LEU A 83 15.54 -6.23 -4.32
N PRO A 84 15.19 -5.08 -3.73
CA PRO A 84 15.31 -3.79 -4.40
C PRO A 84 16.77 -3.49 -4.75
N LYS A 85 16.98 -2.79 -5.88
CA LYS A 85 18.31 -2.31 -6.24
C LYS A 85 18.69 -1.13 -5.35
N MET A 86 19.87 -1.20 -4.75
CA MET A 86 20.39 -0.09 -3.95
C MET A 86 20.63 1.15 -4.82
N PRO A 87 20.36 2.36 -4.28
CA PRO A 87 20.71 3.59 -4.98
C PRO A 87 22.23 3.68 -5.17
N PRO A 88 22.70 4.26 -6.30
CA PRO A 88 24.11 4.54 -6.50
C PRO A 88 24.60 5.60 -5.51
N ALA A 89 25.92 5.71 -5.37
CA ALA A 89 26.52 6.76 -4.55
C ALA A 89 26.11 8.15 -5.07
N LEU A 90 25.59 8.99 -4.18
CA LEU A 90 25.17 10.35 -4.50
C LEU A 90 26.38 11.23 -4.83
N CYS A 91 26.16 12.18 -5.73
CA CYS A 91 27.09 13.27 -5.95
C CYS A 91 27.21 14.10 -4.65
N LYS A 92 28.44 14.50 -4.31
CA LYS A 92 28.71 15.34 -3.13
C LYS A 92 28.38 16.81 -3.36
N GLU A 93 28.32 17.24 -4.63
CA GLU A 93 28.09 18.62 -5.01
C GLU A 93 26.59 18.86 -5.23
N ILE A 94 26.07 19.94 -4.64
CA ILE A 94 24.66 20.36 -4.80
C ILE A 94 24.40 20.83 -6.24
N VAL A 95 25.39 21.50 -6.85
CA VAL A 95 25.34 21.96 -8.25
C VAL A 95 26.52 21.32 -8.98
N CYS A 96 26.26 20.18 -9.63
CA CYS A 96 27.29 19.43 -10.33
C CYS A 96 27.37 19.83 -11.81
N SER A 97 28.58 20.11 -12.30
CA SER A 97 28.85 20.46 -13.71
C SER A 97 29.13 19.25 -14.62
N GLY A 98 28.73 18.04 -14.22
CA GLY A 98 28.82 16.81 -15.03
C GLY A 98 29.80 15.77 -14.49
N CYS A 99 29.46 15.10 -13.38
CA CYS A 99 30.17 13.92 -12.89
C CYS A 99 29.52 12.62 -13.39
N SER A 100 30.24 11.49 -13.26
CA SER A 100 29.72 10.17 -13.61
C SER A 100 28.59 9.67 -12.71
N GLN A 101 28.43 10.22 -11.50
CA GLN A 101 27.41 9.80 -10.54
C GLN A 101 26.02 10.36 -10.86
N CYS A 102 25.94 11.59 -11.34
CA CYS A 102 24.65 12.26 -11.63
C CYS A 102 23.81 11.49 -12.67
N PRO A 103 24.35 11.05 -13.82
CA PRO A 103 23.60 10.21 -14.76
C PRO A 103 23.13 8.91 -14.12
N SER A 104 23.99 8.21 -13.38
CA SER A 104 23.60 6.97 -12.70
C SER A 104 22.49 7.17 -11.66
N THR A 105 22.50 8.30 -10.94
CA THR A 105 21.41 8.64 -10.01
C THR A 105 20.10 8.90 -10.75
N LEU A 106 20.13 9.63 -11.87
CA LEU A 106 18.95 9.87 -12.69
C LEU A 106 18.38 8.56 -13.28
N ASP A 107 19.25 7.70 -13.79
CA ASP A 107 18.88 6.38 -14.31
C ASP A 107 18.26 5.52 -13.20
N TRP A 108 18.84 5.54 -11.99
CA TRP A 108 18.28 4.82 -10.85
C TRP A 108 16.93 5.39 -10.42
N ILE A 109 16.75 6.72 -10.40
CA ILE A 109 15.45 7.36 -10.08
C ILE A 109 14.38 6.91 -11.08
N GLN A 110 14.72 6.88 -12.37
CA GLN A 110 13.78 6.42 -13.40
C GLN A 110 13.45 4.94 -13.20
N HIS A 111 14.46 4.09 -13.00
CA HIS A 111 14.26 2.68 -12.70
C HIS A 111 13.43 2.44 -11.45
N TYR A 112 13.65 3.22 -10.39
CA TYR A 112 12.87 3.20 -9.16
C TYR A 112 11.39 3.45 -9.45
N LYS A 113 11.06 4.48 -10.25
CA LYS A 113 9.67 4.79 -10.60
C LYS A 113 9.01 3.67 -11.41
N ASP A 114 9.69 3.17 -12.44
CA ASP A 114 9.18 2.07 -13.27
C ASP A 114 8.99 0.78 -12.45
N GLU A 115 9.90 0.51 -11.51
CA GLU A 115 9.83 -0.67 -10.65
C GLU A 115 8.72 -0.55 -9.59
N VAL A 116 8.50 0.63 -9.00
CA VAL A 116 7.34 0.90 -8.12
C VAL A 116 6.04 0.68 -8.87
N ASP A 117 5.91 1.23 -10.09
CA ASP A 117 4.71 1.06 -10.91
C ASP A 117 4.41 -0.41 -11.21
N ASN A 118 5.45 -1.20 -11.53
CA ASN A 118 5.34 -2.64 -11.74
C ASN A 118 4.87 -3.39 -10.47
N LEU A 119 5.42 -3.04 -9.30
CA LEU A 119 4.99 -3.58 -8.01
C LEU A 119 3.52 -3.25 -7.71
N VAL A 120 3.14 -1.98 -7.84
CA VAL A 120 1.77 -1.48 -7.59
C VAL A 120 0.77 -2.17 -8.52
N LEU A 121 1.09 -2.29 -9.82
CA LEU A 121 0.23 -2.96 -10.78
C LEU A 121 -0.05 -4.43 -10.40
N ARG A 122 0.95 -5.11 -9.84
CA ARG A 122 0.86 -6.53 -9.46
C ARG A 122 0.17 -6.74 -8.12
N SER A 123 0.45 -5.89 -7.15
CA SER A 123 0.13 -6.12 -5.74
C SER A 123 -0.93 -5.20 -5.15
N ASN A 124 -1.16 -4.02 -5.73
CA ASN A 124 -2.04 -3.00 -5.14
C ASN A 124 -3.34 -2.79 -5.91
N VAL A 125 -3.40 -3.17 -7.19
CA VAL A 125 -4.62 -3.07 -7.99
C VAL A 125 -5.62 -4.15 -7.57
N HIS A 126 -6.75 -3.71 -7.03
CA HIS A 126 -7.83 -4.54 -6.56
C HIS A 126 -8.48 -5.31 -7.72
N LYS A 127 -8.67 -6.61 -7.52
CA LYS A 127 -9.46 -7.48 -8.40
C LYS A 127 -10.56 -8.11 -7.56
N CYS A 128 -11.79 -7.63 -7.73
CA CYS A 128 -12.91 -8.14 -6.94
C CYS A 128 -13.15 -9.62 -7.26
N ARG A 129 -12.98 -10.48 -6.26
CA ARG A 129 -13.29 -11.92 -6.36
C ARG A 129 -14.70 -12.15 -5.87
N ALA A 130 -15.36 -13.22 -6.35
CA ALA A 130 -16.72 -13.56 -5.96
C ALA A 130 -16.89 -13.69 -4.42
N SER A 131 -15.86 -14.17 -3.71
CA SER A 131 -15.83 -14.28 -2.26
C SER A 131 -15.70 -12.94 -1.51
N MET A 132 -15.48 -11.84 -2.23
CA MET A 132 -15.33 -10.48 -1.69
C MET A 132 -16.51 -9.59 -2.04
N LYS A 133 -17.55 -10.13 -2.68
CA LYS A 133 -18.83 -9.45 -2.83
C LYS A 133 -19.61 -9.59 -1.52
N ASP A 134 -20.11 -8.48 -1.01
CA ASP A 134 -21.10 -8.52 0.05
C ASP A 134 -22.32 -9.27 -0.49
N LEU A 135 -22.74 -10.29 0.28
CA LEU A 135 -23.84 -11.17 -0.08
C LEU A 135 -25.18 -10.43 -0.07
N LYS A 136 -25.27 -9.26 0.59
CA LYS A 136 -26.52 -8.53 0.77
C LYS A 136 -26.85 -7.55 -0.35
N ASP A 137 -25.87 -6.82 -0.87
CA ASP A 137 -26.09 -5.76 -1.86
C ASP A 137 -25.21 -5.90 -3.12
N GLY A 138 -24.34 -6.91 -3.17
CA GLY A 138 -23.42 -7.12 -4.28
C GLY A 138 -22.25 -6.12 -4.34
N SER A 139 -22.12 -5.24 -3.34
CA SER A 139 -21.02 -4.29 -3.23
C SER A 139 -19.70 -5.00 -2.88
N CYS A 140 -18.57 -4.38 -3.17
CA CYS A 140 -17.28 -4.95 -2.78
C CYS A 140 -17.11 -4.81 -1.25
N ALA A 141 -16.85 -5.90 -0.53
CA ALA A 141 -16.60 -5.89 0.91
C ALA A 141 -15.37 -5.03 1.29
N ALA A 142 -14.41 -4.88 0.37
CA ALA A 142 -13.26 -3.98 0.53
C ALA A 142 -13.58 -2.50 0.16
N ARG A 143 -14.83 -2.21 -0.24
CA ARG A 143 -15.36 -0.90 -0.62
C ARG A 143 -14.62 -0.27 -1.80
N PHE A 144 -14.40 -1.07 -2.84
CA PHE A 144 -13.97 -0.59 -4.16
C PHE A 144 -15.18 -0.44 -5.10
N PRO A 145 -15.16 0.52 -6.03
CA PRO A 145 -14.11 1.53 -6.27
C PRO A 145 -14.01 2.58 -5.15
N ARG A 146 -12.83 3.15 -4.95
CA ARG A 146 -12.60 4.33 -4.09
C ARG A 146 -13.05 5.60 -4.80
N GLU A 147 -13.36 6.62 -4.02
CA GLU A 147 -13.52 7.99 -4.54
C GLU A 147 -12.19 8.52 -5.09
N THR A 148 -12.29 9.37 -6.12
CA THR A 148 -11.15 9.95 -6.84
C THR A 148 -11.24 11.47 -6.83
N TYR A 149 -10.10 12.12 -6.71
CA TYR A 149 -9.96 13.57 -6.71
C TYR A 149 -8.81 13.97 -7.64
N GLU A 150 -9.08 14.85 -8.60
CA GLU A 150 -8.08 15.29 -9.59
C GLU A 150 -6.95 16.10 -8.93
N TYR A 151 -7.28 16.84 -7.87
CA TYR A 151 -6.38 17.69 -7.11
C TYR A 151 -6.60 17.48 -5.61
N THR A 152 -5.55 17.70 -4.81
CA THR A 152 -5.69 17.71 -3.36
C THR A 152 -6.50 18.94 -2.94
N THR A 153 -7.55 18.73 -2.16
CA THR A 153 -8.41 19.81 -1.63
C THR A 153 -8.57 19.69 -0.12
N VAL A 154 -8.85 20.81 0.53
CA VAL A 154 -9.14 20.87 1.96
C VAL A 154 -10.52 21.45 2.17
N ASP A 155 -11.35 20.72 2.89
CA ASP A 155 -12.64 21.21 3.36
C ASP A 155 -12.41 22.24 4.47
N ARG A 156 -12.88 23.48 4.26
CA ARG A 156 -12.70 24.57 5.21
C ARG A 156 -13.62 24.46 6.44
N GLU A 157 -14.75 23.75 6.32
CA GLU A 157 -15.71 23.62 7.41
C GLU A 157 -15.17 22.69 8.49
N ASP A 158 -14.55 21.58 8.06
CA ASP A 158 -14.16 20.51 8.95
C ASP A 158 -12.66 20.18 8.93
N GLY A 159 -11.86 20.79 8.05
CA GLY A 159 -10.42 20.58 7.93
C GLY A 159 -10.04 19.24 7.30
N HIS A 160 -10.96 18.52 6.66
CA HIS A 160 -10.66 17.26 5.99
C HIS A 160 -9.82 17.50 4.73
N ILE A 161 -8.81 16.65 4.52
CA ILE A 161 -7.95 16.69 3.34
C ILE A 161 -8.33 15.55 2.40
N PHE A 162 -8.84 15.91 1.22
CA PHE A 162 -9.05 14.98 0.11
C PHE A 162 -7.78 14.97 -0.74
N LEU A 163 -6.95 13.95 -0.57
CA LEU A 163 -5.71 13.82 -1.35
C LEU A 163 -6.01 13.48 -2.81
N LYS A 164 -5.21 14.06 -3.70
CA LYS A 164 -5.19 13.73 -5.12
C LYS A 164 -5.09 12.22 -5.31
N LYS A 165 -6.01 11.69 -6.10
CA LYS A 165 -6.11 10.27 -6.43
C LYS A 165 -6.98 10.08 -7.66
N ASN A 166 -6.41 9.55 -8.72
CA ASN A 166 -7.08 9.26 -9.99
C ASN A 166 -7.37 7.77 -10.17
N GLU A 167 -6.67 6.87 -9.49
CA GLU A 167 -6.87 5.42 -9.63
C GLU A 167 -7.87 4.85 -8.61
N PRO A 168 -9.13 4.55 -8.98
CA PRO A 168 -10.17 4.13 -8.02
C PRO A 168 -9.96 2.72 -7.47
N MET A 169 -9.17 1.89 -8.14
CA MET A 169 -9.03 0.45 -7.86
C MET A 169 -7.81 0.11 -7.01
N MET A 170 -7.22 1.09 -6.32
CA MET A 170 -6.13 0.88 -5.38
C MET A 170 -6.22 1.85 -4.21
N ASN A 171 -5.59 1.54 -3.08
CA ASN A 171 -5.47 2.50 -1.97
C ASN A 171 -4.34 3.51 -2.26
N THR A 172 -4.20 4.53 -1.42
CA THR A 172 -3.00 5.35 -1.37
C THR A 172 -1.83 4.55 -0.81
N PHE A 173 -0.64 4.78 -1.33
CA PHE A 173 0.57 4.07 -0.92
C PHE A 173 1.75 5.04 -0.84
N SER A 174 2.83 4.62 -0.19
CA SER A 174 4.09 5.34 -0.21
C SER A 174 5.05 4.67 -1.18
N PRO A 175 5.50 5.34 -2.26
CA PRO A 175 6.44 4.76 -3.22
C PRO A 175 7.67 4.15 -2.58
N ALA A 176 8.25 4.83 -1.58
CA ALA A 176 9.45 4.37 -0.89
C ALA A 176 9.19 3.06 -0.11
N LEU A 177 8.07 2.99 0.61
CA LEU A 177 7.70 1.77 1.35
C LEU A 177 7.37 0.63 0.38
N THR A 178 6.62 0.87 -0.69
CA THR A 178 6.32 -0.16 -1.70
C THR A 178 7.60 -0.69 -2.34
N TYR A 179 8.53 0.20 -2.67
CA TYR A 179 9.81 -0.18 -3.27
C TYR A 179 10.63 -1.09 -2.37
N VAL A 180 10.69 -0.81 -1.06
CA VAL A 180 11.47 -1.61 -0.10
C VAL A 180 10.73 -2.90 0.27
N MET A 181 9.42 -2.83 0.49
CA MET A 181 8.61 -3.96 0.95
C MET A 181 8.23 -4.94 -0.17
N ARG A 182 8.34 -4.52 -1.45
CA ARG A 182 8.05 -5.31 -2.67
C ARG A 182 6.67 -6.01 -2.66
N SER A 183 5.72 -5.48 -1.91
CA SER A 183 4.43 -6.10 -1.61
C SER A 183 3.34 -5.05 -1.47
N ASN A 184 2.10 -5.49 -1.20
CA ASN A 184 0.99 -4.57 -1.02
C ASN A 184 1.21 -3.68 0.20
N THR A 185 1.15 -2.37 -0.02
CA THR A 185 1.25 -1.36 1.04
C THR A 185 0.06 -0.42 0.95
N ASP A 186 -0.48 -0.07 2.10
CA ASP A 186 -1.56 0.90 2.25
C ASP A 186 -1.10 1.94 3.27
N VAL A 187 -1.16 3.21 2.89
CA VAL A 187 -0.73 4.31 3.75
C VAL A 187 -1.80 5.39 3.78
N THR A 188 -2.18 5.77 5.00
CA THR A 188 -3.24 6.75 5.27
C THR A 188 -2.77 7.74 6.32
N SER A 189 -2.97 9.03 6.08
CA SER A 189 -2.72 10.07 7.08
C SER A 189 -3.89 10.13 8.08
N LEU A 190 -3.59 9.98 9.37
CA LEU A 190 -4.60 9.96 10.43
C LEU A 190 -4.74 11.34 11.08
N LEU A 191 -5.54 12.21 10.45
CA LEU A 191 -5.75 13.60 10.88
C LEU A 191 -6.91 13.78 11.87
N SER A 192 -7.43 12.69 12.45
CA SER A 192 -8.52 12.74 13.43
C SER A 192 -8.25 11.79 14.59
N GLY A 193 -8.52 12.27 15.82
CA GLY A 193 -8.44 11.44 17.02
C GLY A 193 -9.35 10.20 16.96
N THR A 194 -10.50 10.28 16.28
CA THR A 194 -11.40 9.14 16.06
C THR A 194 -10.76 8.11 15.13
N ALA A 195 -10.15 8.57 14.02
CA ALA A 195 -9.45 7.69 13.09
C ALA A 195 -8.26 6.99 13.75
N ILE A 196 -7.48 7.73 14.55
CA ILE A 196 -6.36 7.16 15.33
C ILE A 196 -6.86 6.11 16.32
N LYS A 197 -7.90 6.40 17.10
CA LYS A 197 -8.47 5.44 18.05
C LYS A 197 -8.97 4.18 17.35
N ALA A 198 -9.63 4.32 16.19
CA ALA A 198 -10.09 3.19 15.41
C ALA A 198 -8.93 2.31 14.91
N VAL A 199 -7.85 2.92 14.40
CA VAL A 199 -6.66 2.18 13.96
C VAL A 199 -5.95 1.50 15.13
N ILE A 200 -5.81 2.19 16.27
CA ILE A 200 -5.20 1.59 17.48
C ILE A 200 -6.04 0.39 17.95
N ALA A 201 -7.37 0.53 18.00
CA ALA A 201 -8.25 -0.57 18.38
C ALA A 201 -8.13 -1.75 17.40
N TYR A 202 -8.09 -1.48 16.10
CA TYR A 202 -7.89 -2.49 15.07
C TYR A 202 -6.54 -3.21 15.21
N VAL A 203 -5.43 -2.47 15.35
CA VAL A 203 -4.10 -3.06 15.53
C VAL A 203 -4.04 -3.87 16.82
N THR A 204 -4.66 -3.38 17.90
CA THR A 204 -4.76 -4.10 19.17
C THR A 204 -5.56 -5.39 19.01
N ASP A 205 -6.71 -5.38 18.33
CA ASP A 205 -7.48 -6.59 18.01
C ASP A 205 -6.61 -7.60 17.24
N TYR A 206 -5.83 -7.13 16.26
CA TYR A 206 -4.90 -8.01 15.54
C TYR A 206 -3.79 -8.61 16.40
N ILE A 207 -3.19 -7.82 17.30
CA ILE A 207 -2.14 -8.30 18.20
C ILE A 207 -2.72 -9.27 19.24
N THR A 208 -3.95 -9.00 19.69
CA THR A 208 -4.63 -9.81 20.73
C THR A 208 -5.43 -10.98 20.16
N LYS A 209 -5.51 -11.13 18.83
CA LYS A 209 -6.09 -12.30 18.17
C LYS A 209 -5.40 -13.55 18.70
N GLN A 210 -6.16 -14.32 19.47
CA GLN A 210 -5.70 -15.58 20.00
C GLN A 210 -5.28 -16.48 18.84
N SER A 211 -4.08 -17.06 18.95
CA SER A 211 -3.65 -18.10 18.04
C SER A 211 -4.69 -19.23 18.03
N LEU A 212 -4.86 -19.86 16.87
CA LEU A 212 -5.74 -21.02 16.74
C LEU A 212 -5.37 -22.05 17.80
N LYS A 213 -6.35 -22.44 18.62
CA LYS A 213 -6.10 -23.45 19.65
C LYS A 213 -5.66 -24.74 18.96
N THR A 214 -4.57 -25.33 19.41
CA THR A 214 -3.95 -26.52 18.80
C THR A 214 -4.95 -27.64 18.48
N HIS A 215 -5.95 -27.86 19.36
CA HIS A 215 -7.00 -28.86 19.12
C HIS A 215 -7.90 -28.54 17.92
N GLN A 216 -8.19 -27.27 17.63
CA GLN A 216 -8.98 -26.87 16.44
C GLN A 216 -8.20 -27.17 15.15
N LEU A 217 -6.87 -26.99 15.21
CA LEU A 217 -5.96 -27.31 14.11
C LEU A 217 -5.94 -28.82 13.84
N PHE A 218 -5.82 -29.64 14.89
CA PHE A 218 -5.89 -31.10 14.76
C PHE A 218 -7.27 -31.61 14.33
N SER A 219 -8.36 -31.03 14.87
CA SER A 219 -9.73 -31.40 14.45
C SER A 219 -9.93 -31.12 12.97
N THR A 220 -9.53 -29.93 12.49
CA THR A 220 -9.66 -29.58 11.07
C THR A 220 -8.82 -30.51 10.18
N ALA A 221 -7.59 -30.84 10.59
CA ALA A 221 -6.74 -31.77 9.85
C ALA A 221 -7.36 -33.17 9.78
N TYR A 222 -7.93 -33.64 10.90
CA TYR A 222 -8.66 -34.92 10.98
C TYR A 222 -9.87 -34.92 10.05
N ASP A 223 -10.71 -33.88 10.09
CA ASP A 223 -11.91 -33.78 9.26
C ASP A 223 -11.58 -33.81 7.75
N VAL A 224 -10.51 -33.09 7.35
CA VAL A 224 -10.03 -33.11 5.96
C VAL A 224 -9.52 -34.49 5.56
N LEU A 225 -8.75 -35.16 6.42
CA LEU A 225 -8.25 -36.51 6.16
C LEU A 225 -9.38 -37.54 6.05
N MET A 226 -10.38 -37.48 6.94
CA MET A 226 -11.54 -38.37 6.89
C MET A 226 -12.37 -38.12 5.63
N LYS A 227 -12.63 -36.85 5.27
CA LYS A 227 -13.35 -36.52 4.05
C LYS A 227 -12.65 -37.06 2.80
N LYS A 228 -11.32 -36.91 2.70
CA LYS A 228 -10.55 -37.46 1.57
C LYS A 228 -10.54 -38.99 1.53
N ARG A 229 -10.51 -39.64 2.68
CA ARG A 229 -10.63 -41.11 2.78
C ARG A 229 -12.00 -41.56 2.27
N ASP A 230 -13.07 -40.91 2.70
CA ASP A 230 -14.43 -41.30 2.35
C ASP A 230 -14.74 -40.99 0.86
N GLU A 231 -14.15 -39.92 0.28
CA GLU A 231 -14.15 -39.66 -1.17
C GLU A 231 -13.43 -40.77 -1.95
N ALA A 232 -12.27 -41.23 -1.48
CA ALA A 232 -11.51 -42.30 -2.13
C ALA A 232 -12.21 -43.67 -2.08
N VAL A 233 -12.99 -43.93 -1.01
CA VAL A 233 -13.79 -45.15 -0.87
C VAL A 233 -15.01 -45.15 -1.80
N ASN A 234 -15.61 -43.98 -2.08
CA ASN A 234 -16.79 -43.86 -2.95
C ASN A 234 -16.48 -43.82 -4.47
N THR A 235 -15.19 -43.80 -4.84
CA THR A 235 -14.74 -43.84 -6.25
C THR A 235 -14.30 -45.23 -6.72
N ASN A 236 -14.40 -46.26 -5.86
CA ASN A 236 -14.25 -47.68 -6.20
C ASN A 236 -15.61 -48.39 -6.18
#